data_AF-S4XTC4-F1
#
_entry.id   AF-S4XTC4-F1
#
_cell.length_a   1.000
_cell.length_b   1.000
_cell.length_c   1.000
_cell.angle_alpha   90.00
_cell.angle_beta   90.00
_cell.angle_gamma   90.00
#
_symmetry.space_group_name_H-M   'P 1'
#
loop_
_entity.id
_entity.type
_entity.pdbx_description
1 polymer ?
#
loop_
_entity_poly.entity_id
_entity_poly.type
_entity_poly.pdbx_seq_one_letter_code
_entity_poly.pdbx_strand_id
1 'polypeptide(L)'
;MRWLGFPSFAALLAACSGGADLGPTPEGDGGSTADTTSVATGTGGGAPMATVGATSSSSTSSSSTSGGATSGSGGDATTGTGGGPVGVEPDAITAPEGTIPNTPMPANKVNLPRDKWRDGLVSPTLEAGHHQNQPIVVNGYVQGAGNAEIVFYDIADPANPKMLSRKQSPGFDPRGGPKGVGEAESHQTSLGRYGDKFYQVTTSGTGVDIWDVTDARAPRHVRLVKLDGINYGDFTDSVWGMYWQGSVIYVGGTNTGLHILDAADPEDVKFVKKIPISQFGGVSAGPLWAVGNTLVITTPKDNGGIATMDISDPMNPVALDFITPSKSYICGLYGKHIYVQSPLRVWDVLTDPTDIGSANSPIATLPDSAFRAKGYPAGSEYMSFSDGTMFLGHLRPDAGVSKIDVRDIHKMSIQSRVWGRLEFTNGDDQFSIPVGSLLVLADDELPYRGMVIAAHSTEPDTTPPAVDTVLPKNGATGLSRKSRIGLSLTDNVEIATVHHGSFIVRPVGGQQVKGKFGLYMGIVNFDPDEDLMPNTTYEIVLPKDGMKDLVGNGIAAEFKSTFTTGP
;
A
#
# COMPACT_ATOMS: atom_id res chain seq x y z
N MET A 1 -39.43 24.63 42.13
CA MET A 1 -40.09 25.77 41.46
C MET A 1 -39.05 26.49 40.60
N ARG A 2 -39.41 26.77 39.33
CA ARG A 2 -38.91 27.76 38.34
C ARG A 2 -37.89 28.81 38.82
N TRP A 3 -36.99 29.42 38.02
CA TRP A 3 -36.52 29.40 36.63
C TRP A 3 -35.35 30.43 36.53
N LEU A 4 -34.47 30.25 35.53
CA LEU A 4 -33.72 31.24 34.72
C LEU A 4 -32.76 32.30 35.32
N GLY A 5 -31.59 32.39 34.67
CA GLY A 5 -31.30 33.52 33.77
C GLY A 5 -30.12 34.44 34.16
N PHE A 6 -29.05 34.39 33.37
CA PHE A 6 -27.99 35.41 33.32
C PHE A 6 -28.12 36.24 32.03
N PRO A 7 -27.85 37.56 32.08
CA PRO A 7 -27.41 38.31 30.93
C PRO A 7 -26.00 38.93 31.08
N SER A 8 -25.46 39.23 29.91
CA SER A 8 -24.24 39.91 29.48
C SER A 8 -23.82 41.18 30.24
N PHE A 9 -22.53 41.58 30.19
CA PHE A 9 -22.03 42.81 29.51
C PHE A 9 -20.53 43.12 29.76
N ALA A 10 -19.87 43.56 28.67
CA ALA A 10 -18.84 44.61 28.47
C ALA A 10 -17.56 44.78 29.34
N ALA A 11 -16.43 44.69 28.63
CA ALA A 11 -15.34 45.68 28.42
C ALA A 11 -15.11 46.86 29.39
N LEU A 12 -13.84 47.10 29.81
CA LEU A 12 -13.09 48.34 29.48
C LEU A 12 -11.56 48.31 29.80
N LEU A 13 -10.84 49.00 28.91
CA LEU A 13 -9.46 49.51 28.77
C LEU A 13 -8.50 49.76 29.98
N ALA A 14 -7.20 49.72 29.58
CA ALA A 14 -6.05 50.63 29.90
C ALA A 14 -5.29 50.44 31.23
N ALA A 15 -3.97 50.61 31.34
CA ALA A 15 -2.87 50.97 30.43
C ALA A 15 -1.54 50.55 31.10
N CYS A 16 -0.50 50.28 30.30
CA CYS A 16 0.90 50.17 30.76
C CYS A 16 1.77 51.25 30.11
N SER A 17 2.68 51.83 30.89
CA SER A 17 3.69 52.80 30.48
C SER A 17 5.11 52.25 30.69
N GLY A 18 6.01 52.58 29.75
CA GLY A 18 7.49 52.47 29.82
C GLY A 18 8.05 51.05 29.63
N GLY A 19 9.05 50.76 28.80
CA GLY A 19 10.01 51.58 28.03
C GLY A 19 11.35 50.81 27.96
N ALA A 20 12.07 50.96 26.83
CA ALA A 20 13.39 50.41 26.45
C ALA A 20 13.39 48.97 25.87
N ASP A 21 13.47 48.71 24.55
CA ASP A 21 14.40 49.12 23.47
C ASP A 21 15.49 48.06 23.20
N LEU A 22 15.32 47.28 22.12
CA LEU A 22 16.37 46.77 21.22
C LEU A 22 15.73 46.49 19.85
N GLY A 23 16.29 47.10 18.81
CA GLY A 23 15.71 47.23 17.47
C GLY A 23 15.71 45.98 16.57
N PRO A 24 15.11 46.11 15.36
CA PRO A 24 14.55 44.99 14.60
C PRO A 24 15.39 44.58 13.39
N THR A 25 15.18 43.37 12.90
CA THR A 25 15.26 43.05 11.46
C THR A 25 13.91 42.52 11.00
N PRO A 26 13.45 42.86 9.77
CA PRO A 26 12.03 42.85 9.44
C PRO A 26 11.60 41.57 8.74
N GLU A 27 10.46 41.03 9.16
CA GLU A 27 9.51 40.36 8.29
C GLU A 27 8.90 41.36 7.29
N GLY A 28 8.44 40.85 6.15
CA GLY A 28 7.68 41.62 5.17
C GLY A 28 6.90 40.71 4.23
N ASP A 29 5.93 40.00 4.80
CA ASP A 29 4.77 39.51 4.05
C ASP A 29 3.85 40.69 3.73
N GLY A 30 3.16 40.67 2.58
CA GLY A 30 1.97 41.51 2.40
C GLY A 30 1.61 41.93 0.98
N GLY A 31 0.56 41.28 0.47
CA GLY A 31 -0.65 42.02 0.09
C GLY A 31 -0.84 42.33 -1.39
N SER A 32 -1.70 41.53 -2.04
CA SER A 32 -2.38 41.91 -3.28
C SER A 32 -3.48 42.94 -3.00
N THR A 33 -3.55 43.97 -3.83
CA THR A 33 -4.75 44.79 -4.03
C THR A 33 -5.22 44.64 -5.48
N ALA A 34 -6.53 44.41 -5.65
CA ALA A 34 -7.24 44.59 -6.91
C ALA A 34 -7.39 46.10 -7.20
N ASP A 35 -7.34 46.54 -8.46
CA ASP A 35 -8.56 46.86 -9.22
C ASP A 35 -8.28 47.30 -10.68
N THR A 36 -9.24 46.92 -11.53
CA THR A 36 -9.71 47.38 -12.86
C THR A 36 -8.99 48.43 -13.72
N THR A 37 -8.91 48.12 -15.03
CA THR A 37 -9.19 48.91 -16.27
C THR A 37 -8.44 48.23 -17.44
N SER A 38 -8.87 48.12 -18.70
CA SER A 38 -10.04 48.51 -19.48
C SER A 38 -10.03 47.66 -20.77
N VAL A 39 -11.21 47.33 -21.31
CA VAL A 39 -11.38 46.64 -22.60
C VAL A 39 -11.27 47.67 -23.73
N ALA A 40 -10.50 47.35 -24.77
CA ALA A 40 -10.60 48.01 -26.07
C ALA A 40 -10.75 46.95 -27.17
N THR A 41 -11.86 47.06 -27.89
CA THR A 41 -12.26 46.26 -29.06
C THR A 41 -11.53 46.71 -30.32
N GLY A 42 -11.23 45.75 -31.20
CA GLY A 42 -10.79 46.00 -32.57
C GLY A 42 -11.25 44.86 -33.48
N THR A 43 -12.29 45.13 -34.29
CA THR A 43 -12.87 44.26 -35.31
C THR A 43 -12.34 44.57 -36.70
N GLY A 44 -12.35 43.54 -37.57
CA GLY A 44 -12.25 43.63 -39.04
C GLY A 44 -10.96 42.98 -39.58
N GLY A 45 -10.96 42.03 -40.50
CA GLY A 45 -11.99 41.42 -41.35
C GLY A 45 -11.30 40.81 -42.59
N GLY A 46 -11.94 39.84 -43.24
CA GLY A 46 -11.61 39.45 -44.63
C GLY A 46 -11.08 38.03 -44.84
N ALA A 47 -11.90 37.18 -45.46
CA ALA A 47 -11.66 35.78 -45.87
C ALA A 47 -10.98 35.70 -47.28
N PRO A 48 -11.06 34.62 -48.11
CA PRO A 48 -11.38 33.19 -47.89
C PRO A 48 -10.50 32.17 -48.69
N MET A 49 -10.75 30.88 -48.42
CA MET A 49 -10.71 29.67 -49.30
C MET A 49 -9.43 29.24 -50.07
N ALA A 50 -9.16 27.93 -50.01
CA ALA A 50 -9.35 27.03 -51.17
C ALA A 50 -9.48 25.55 -50.76
N THR A 51 -10.60 24.95 -51.13
CA THR A 51 -10.90 23.52 -51.21
C THR A 51 -10.92 23.12 -52.69
N VAL A 52 -10.12 22.15 -53.13
CA VAL A 52 -10.36 21.22 -54.27
C VAL A 52 -9.31 20.10 -54.10
N GLY A 53 -9.53 18.80 -54.31
CA GLY A 53 -10.64 17.99 -54.78
C GLY A 53 -10.12 16.55 -54.93
N ALA A 54 -11.06 15.60 -54.87
CA ALA A 54 -10.81 14.17 -54.99
C ALA A 54 -10.33 13.74 -56.38
N THR A 55 -9.59 12.63 -56.45
CA THR A 55 -9.70 11.66 -57.55
C THR A 55 -9.45 10.25 -57.03
N SER A 56 -10.27 9.34 -57.56
CA SER A 56 -10.42 7.92 -57.29
C SER A 56 -9.47 7.04 -58.11
N SER A 57 -9.12 5.87 -57.58
CA SER A 57 -9.01 4.64 -58.39
C SER A 57 -9.25 3.37 -57.55
N SER A 58 -10.35 2.70 -57.87
CA SER A 58 -10.62 1.25 -57.83
C SER A 58 -9.40 0.41 -58.29
N SER A 59 -9.20 -0.88 -58.04
CA SER A 59 -9.95 -2.03 -57.49
C SER A 59 -9.00 -3.22 -57.63
N THR A 60 -8.99 -4.18 -56.70
CA THR A 60 -9.23 -5.61 -57.02
C THR A 60 -9.37 -6.45 -55.77
N SER A 61 -10.50 -7.14 -55.73
CA SER A 61 -10.90 -8.24 -54.85
C SER A 61 -10.18 -9.55 -55.17
N SER A 62 -9.98 -10.39 -54.16
CA SER A 62 -10.21 -11.84 -54.31
C SER A 62 -10.66 -12.44 -52.98
N SER A 63 -11.96 -12.75 -52.94
CA SER A 63 -12.65 -13.63 -52.01
C SER A 63 -12.38 -15.11 -52.29
N SER A 64 -12.51 -15.96 -51.27
CA SER A 64 -13.13 -17.31 -51.25
C SER A 64 -12.46 -18.14 -50.14
N THR A 65 -13.11 -18.95 -49.31
CA THR A 65 -14.51 -19.41 -49.27
C THR A 65 -14.79 -19.97 -47.88
N SER A 66 -16.00 -19.76 -47.41
CA SER A 66 -16.64 -20.47 -46.31
C SER A 66 -17.10 -21.87 -46.75
N GLY A 67 -17.15 -22.80 -45.79
CA GLY A 67 -17.92 -24.03 -45.87
C GLY A 67 -18.59 -24.26 -44.52
N GLY A 68 -19.91 -24.18 -44.49
CA GLY A 68 -20.72 -24.38 -43.29
C GLY A 68 -21.68 -25.56 -43.41
N ALA A 69 -22.54 -25.64 -42.39
CA ALA A 69 -23.67 -26.55 -42.18
C ALA A 69 -23.30 -27.86 -41.46
N THR A 70 -24.05 -28.38 -40.49
CA THR A 70 -25.51 -28.35 -40.27
C THR A 70 -25.88 -28.61 -38.80
N SER A 71 -27.06 -28.11 -38.44
CA SER A 71 -27.85 -28.35 -37.22
C SER A 71 -28.34 -29.79 -37.06
N GLY A 72 -28.50 -30.24 -35.81
CA GLY A 72 -29.33 -31.38 -35.44
C GLY A 72 -29.91 -31.19 -34.04
N SER A 73 -31.24 -31.07 -33.94
CA SER A 73 -31.99 -31.08 -32.69
C SER A 73 -32.28 -32.52 -32.26
N GLY A 74 -32.16 -32.81 -30.97
CA GLY A 74 -32.68 -34.03 -30.35
C GLY A 74 -32.62 -33.89 -28.84
N GLY A 75 -33.77 -33.75 -28.20
CA GLY A 75 -33.87 -33.83 -26.75
C GLY A 75 -33.79 -35.29 -26.31
N ASP A 76 -33.13 -35.52 -25.18
CA ASP A 76 -33.55 -36.57 -24.25
C ASP A 76 -33.08 -36.21 -22.84
N ALA A 77 -34.00 -36.32 -21.90
CA ALA A 77 -33.72 -36.27 -20.48
C ALA A 77 -33.16 -37.62 -20.05
N THR A 78 -32.09 -37.65 -19.26
CA THR A 78 -32.00 -38.48 -18.04
C THR A 78 -30.63 -38.38 -17.36
N THR A 79 -30.70 -38.57 -16.04
CA THR A 79 -29.65 -38.95 -15.09
C THR A 79 -28.62 -37.89 -14.72
N GLY A 80 -28.87 -37.28 -13.56
CA GLY A 80 -27.84 -36.65 -12.76
C GLY A 80 -26.75 -37.66 -12.38
N THR A 81 -25.52 -37.25 -12.61
CA THR A 81 -24.33 -37.80 -11.98
C THR A 81 -23.77 -36.70 -11.12
N GLY A 82 -23.70 -36.94 -9.82
CA GLY A 82 -23.21 -36.00 -8.83
C GLY A 82 -21.84 -35.46 -9.22
N GLY A 83 -21.74 -34.13 -9.25
CA GLY A 83 -20.44 -33.46 -9.21
C GLY A 83 -19.80 -33.79 -7.87
N GLY A 84 -18.89 -34.77 -7.87
CA GLY A 84 -17.89 -34.87 -6.82
C GLY A 84 -17.12 -33.55 -6.76
N PRO A 85 -16.62 -33.13 -5.59
CA PRO A 85 -15.94 -31.87 -5.46
C PRO A 85 -14.75 -31.84 -6.42
N VAL A 86 -14.75 -30.89 -7.35
CA VAL A 86 -13.61 -30.61 -8.21
C VAL A 86 -12.50 -30.17 -7.28
N GLY A 87 -11.49 -31.00 -7.09
CA GLY A 87 -10.33 -30.68 -6.27
C GLY A 87 -9.69 -29.36 -6.71
N VAL A 88 -8.92 -28.75 -5.82
CA VAL A 88 -8.07 -27.63 -6.21
C VAL A 88 -7.04 -28.15 -7.20
N GLU A 89 -7.00 -27.56 -8.40
CA GLU A 89 -5.97 -27.90 -9.38
C GLU A 89 -4.62 -27.38 -8.88
N PRO A 90 -3.51 -28.08 -9.12
CA PRO A 90 -2.20 -27.58 -8.73
C PRO A 90 -1.90 -26.26 -9.44
N ASP A 91 -1.44 -25.26 -8.68
CA ASP A 91 -0.94 -24.00 -9.24
C ASP A 91 0.32 -24.27 -10.08
N ALA A 92 0.46 -23.62 -11.23
CA ALA A 92 1.63 -23.76 -12.09
C ALA A 92 2.80 -22.89 -11.60
N ILE A 93 2.52 -21.73 -11.01
CA ILE A 93 3.54 -20.85 -10.41
C ILE A 93 3.63 -21.12 -8.92
N THR A 94 4.73 -21.70 -8.44
CA THR A 94 4.93 -21.98 -7.01
C THR A 94 6.22 -21.39 -6.45
N ALA A 95 6.95 -20.63 -7.26
CA ALA A 95 8.22 -20.01 -6.92
C ALA A 95 8.42 -18.75 -7.78
N PRO A 96 9.17 -17.75 -7.28
CA PRO A 96 9.47 -16.56 -8.07
C PRO A 96 10.28 -16.89 -9.31
N GLU A 97 10.08 -16.11 -10.37
CA GLU A 97 10.90 -16.17 -11.57
C GLU A 97 12.25 -15.45 -11.38
N GLY A 98 12.22 -14.30 -10.70
CA GLY A 98 13.39 -13.52 -10.35
C GLY A 98 14.15 -14.09 -9.14
N THR A 99 15.22 -13.39 -8.76
CA THR A 99 16.01 -13.74 -7.58
C THR A 99 16.37 -12.47 -6.83
N ILE A 100 15.97 -12.43 -5.55
CA ILE A 100 16.45 -11.44 -4.61
C ILE A 100 17.76 -11.95 -3.99
N PRO A 101 18.87 -11.19 -4.07
CA PRO A 101 20.14 -11.63 -3.53
C PRO A 101 20.12 -11.64 -2.00
N ASN A 102 20.80 -12.61 -1.41
CA ASN A 102 20.90 -12.77 0.04
C ASN A 102 22.32 -13.12 0.48
N THR A 103 23.30 -12.35 0.01
CA THR A 103 24.71 -12.58 0.33
C THR A 103 25.15 -11.71 1.52
N PRO A 104 26.12 -12.15 2.34
CA PRO A 104 26.63 -11.32 3.43
C PRO A 104 27.22 -10.01 2.88
N MET A 105 26.89 -8.85 3.47
CA MET A 105 27.51 -7.58 3.06
C MET A 105 28.80 -7.31 3.86
N PRO A 106 29.83 -6.74 3.22
CA PRO A 106 31.04 -6.33 3.93
C PRO A 106 30.76 -5.36 5.09
N ALA A 107 31.42 -5.57 6.23
CA ALA A 107 31.26 -4.73 7.43
C ALA A 107 31.58 -3.24 7.18
N ASN A 108 32.38 -2.91 6.17
CA ASN A 108 32.67 -1.53 5.76
C ASN A 108 31.56 -0.89 4.93
N LYS A 109 30.40 -1.55 4.75
CA LYS A 109 29.20 -1.00 4.11
C LYS A 109 28.02 -0.79 5.06
N VAL A 110 28.05 -1.37 6.26
CA VAL A 110 26.90 -1.43 7.16
C VAL A 110 27.15 -0.56 8.40
N ASN A 111 26.10 0.13 8.89
CA ASN A 111 26.14 0.95 10.10
C ASN A 111 27.28 2.00 10.09
N LEU A 112 27.39 2.71 8.97
CA LEU A 112 28.46 3.69 8.74
C LEU A 112 28.16 5.05 9.39
N PRO A 113 29.20 5.82 9.76
CA PRO A 113 29.01 7.19 10.16
C PRO A 113 28.51 8.05 8.98
N ARG A 114 27.84 9.16 9.29
CA ARG A 114 27.16 10.03 8.32
C ARG A 114 28.07 10.51 7.18
N ASP A 115 29.33 10.80 7.47
CA ASP A 115 30.32 11.28 6.50
C ASP A 115 30.78 10.19 5.50
N LYS A 116 30.53 8.92 5.80
CA LYS A 116 30.86 7.76 4.95
C LYS A 116 29.64 7.10 4.29
N TRP A 117 28.50 7.80 4.24
CA TRP A 117 27.25 7.26 3.72
C TRP A 117 27.39 6.59 2.34
N ARG A 118 28.23 7.14 1.45
CA ARG A 118 28.46 6.62 0.09
C ARG A 118 28.96 5.18 0.07
N ASP A 119 29.78 4.80 1.05
CA ASP A 119 30.37 3.46 1.09
C ASP A 119 29.29 2.39 1.37
N GLY A 120 28.16 2.78 1.96
CA GLY A 120 27.02 1.89 2.24
C GLY A 120 26.11 1.63 1.05
N LEU A 121 26.19 2.44 0.00
CA LEU A 121 25.45 2.19 -1.24
C LEU A 121 26.05 0.99 -1.99
N VAL A 122 25.16 0.24 -2.65
CA VAL A 122 25.49 -0.97 -3.41
C VAL A 122 25.21 -0.75 -4.90
N SER A 123 24.12 -0.08 -5.25
CA SER A 123 23.74 0.19 -6.65
C SER A 123 24.13 1.60 -7.09
N PRO A 124 24.17 1.88 -8.41
CA PRO A 124 23.96 3.23 -8.91
C PRO A 124 22.56 3.75 -8.52
N THR A 125 22.32 5.05 -8.72
CA THR A 125 20.95 5.58 -8.69
C THR A 125 20.16 4.96 -9.85
N LEU A 126 19.01 4.37 -9.51
CA LEU A 126 18.02 3.89 -10.45
C LEU A 126 16.96 4.98 -10.61
N GLU A 127 16.32 5.06 -11.78
CA GLU A 127 15.17 5.97 -11.95
C GLU A 127 15.48 7.45 -11.65
N ALA A 128 16.69 7.91 -11.96
CA ALA A 128 17.07 9.31 -11.77
C ALA A 128 16.11 10.26 -12.52
N GLY A 129 15.52 11.23 -11.83
CA GLY A 129 14.54 12.14 -12.41
C GLY A 129 13.11 11.60 -12.45
N HIS A 130 12.86 10.41 -11.91
CA HIS A 130 11.53 9.81 -11.77
C HIS A 130 11.12 9.73 -10.30
N HIS A 131 9.86 10.06 -10.04
CA HIS A 131 9.20 9.93 -8.74
C HIS A 131 9.11 8.46 -8.36
N GLN A 132 9.65 8.08 -7.20
CA GLN A 132 9.55 6.71 -6.69
C GLN A 132 9.08 6.74 -5.23
N ASN A 133 7.94 6.11 -4.96
CA ASN A 133 7.40 5.96 -3.61
C ASN A 133 7.77 4.58 -3.06
N GLN A 134 6.89 3.98 -2.25
CA GLN A 134 7.10 2.70 -1.57
C GLN A 134 7.46 1.59 -2.57
N PRO A 135 8.73 1.12 -2.58
CA PRO A 135 9.12 -0.02 -3.40
C PRO A 135 8.51 -1.31 -2.85
N ILE A 136 8.25 -2.27 -3.73
CA ILE A 136 7.82 -3.63 -3.37
C ILE A 136 8.64 -4.67 -4.15
N VAL A 137 8.42 -5.95 -3.85
CA VAL A 137 8.92 -7.07 -4.66
C VAL A 137 7.73 -7.83 -5.23
N VAL A 138 7.82 -8.20 -6.51
CA VAL A 138 6.84 -9.05 -7.19
C VAL A 138 7.59 -10.08 -8.01
N ASN A 139 7.28 -11.36 -7.80
CA ASN A 139 7.82 -12.46 -8.60
C ASN A 139 9.36 -12.49 -8.63
N GLY A 140 10.01 -12.13 -7.52
CA GLY A 140 11.46 -12.07 -7.36
C GLY A 140 12.14 -10.84 -7.98
N TYR A 141 11.38 -9.81 -8.36
CA TYR A 141 11.89 -8.57 -8.93
C TYR A 141 11.51 -7.36 -8.08
N VAL A 142 12.41 -6.39 -7.96
CA VAL A 142 12.12 -5.12 -7.28
C VAL A 142 11.27 -4.27 -8.21
N GLN A 143 10.19 -3.72 -7.67
CA GLN A 143 9.32 -2.79 -8.36
C GLN A 143 9.39 -1.40 -7.71
N GLY A 144 9.68 -0.40 -8.52
CA GLY A 144 9.40 1.00 -8.20
C GLY A 144 8.02 1.41 -8.71
N ALA A 145 7.35 2.30 -7.97
CA ALA A 145 6.07 2.87 -8.38
C ALA A 145 5.97 4.35 -7.98
N GLY A 146 5.45 5.18 -8.86
CA GLY A 146 5.19 6.58 -8.58
C GLY A 146 4.73 7.35 -9.80
N ASN A 147 3.86 8.32 -9.58
CA ASN A 147 3.32 9.17 -10.62
C ASN A 147 2.68 8.41 -11.79
N ALA A 148 1.82 7.44 -11.45
CA ALA A 148 1.15 6.55 -12.38
C ALA A 148 2.10 5.72 -13.27
N GLU A 149 3.34 5.51 -12.82
CA GLU A 149 4.35 4.67 -13.47
C GLU A 149 4.73 3.50 -12.55
N ILE A 150 4.93 2.32 -13.16
CA ILE A 150 5.57 1.16 -12.52
C ILE A 150 6.81 0.77 -13.33
N VAL A 151 7.86 0.36 -12.61
CA VAL A 151 9.12 -0.08 -13.21
C VAL A 151 9.63 -1.31 -12.48
N PHE A 152 10.10 -2.31 -13.23
CA PHE A 152 10.63 -3.55 -12.70
C PHE A 152 12.13 -3.64 -12.92
N TYR A 153 12.84 -4.11 -11.89
CA TYR A 153 14.27 -4.34 -11.90
C TYR A 153 14.60 -5.76 -11.44
N ASP A 154 15.46 -6.42 -12.22
CA ASP A 154 16.23 -7.57 -11.77
C ASP A 154 17.45 -7.07 -10.98
N ILE A 155 17.51 -7.46 -9.71
CA ILE A 155 18.57 -7.08 -8.77
C ILE A 155 19.44 -8.27 -8.35
N ALA A 156 19.42 -9.39 -9.09
CA ALA A 156 20.26 -10.56 -8.78
C ALA A 156 21.75 -10.19 -8.70
N ASP A 157 22.19 -9.21 -9.48
CA ASP A 157 23.42 -8.44 -9.26
C ASP A 157 23.06 -7.02 -8.79
N PRO A 158 23.07 -6.74 -7.48
CA PRO A 158 22.62 -5.45 -6.95
C PRO A 158 23.59 -4.30 -7.26
N ALA A 159 24.83 -4.60 -7.69
CA ALA A 159 25.77 -3.58 -8.16
C ALA A 159 25.49 -3.17 -9.61
N ASN A 160 24.82 -4.03 -10.39
CA ASN A 160 24.41 -3.76 -11.77
C ASN A 160 22.93 -4.12 -12.01
N PRO A 161 21.96 -3.46 -11.34
CA PRO A 161 20.54 -3.76 -11.53
C PRO A 161 20.11 -3.57 -12.99
N LYS A 162 19.24 -4.46 -13.48
CA LYS A 162 18.76 -4.44 -14.86
C LYS A 162 17.28 -4.09 -14.89
N MET A 163 16.95 -2.97 -15.52
CA MET A 163 15.54 -2.62 -15.78
C MET A 163 14.93 -3.63 -16.76
N LEU A 164 13.86 -4.29 -16.34
CA LEU A 164 13.11 -5.25 -17.16
C LEU A 164 12.05 -4.55 -18.00
N SER A 165 11.30 -3.65 -17.36
CA SER A 165 10.22 -2.93 -18.01
C SER A 165 9.89 -1.65 -17.26
N ARG A 166 9.24 -0.74 -17.97
CA ARG A 166 8.60 0.46 -17.43
C ARG A 166 7.26 0.63 -18.12
N LYS A 167 6.22 0.89 -17.34
CA LYS A 167 4.85 1.07 -17.84
C LYS A 167 4.23 2.25 -17.14
N GLN A 168 3.51 3.04 -17.92
CA GLN A 168 2.85 4.23 -17.44
C GLN A 168 1.36 4.12 -17.72
N SER A 169 0.55 4.63 -16.81
CA SER A 169 -0.89 4.72 -16.98
C SER A 169 -1.23 5.56 -18.22
N PRO A 170 -2.14 5.09 -19.10
CA PRO A 170 -2.53 5.82 -20.29
C PRO A 170 -3.06 7.22 -19.97
N GLY A 171 -2.50 8.25 -20.62
CA GLY A 171 -2.98 9.63 -20.53
C GLY A 171 -2.37 10.47 -19.42
N PHE A 172 -1.36 9.97 -18.70
CA PHE A 172 -0.60 10.73 -17.71
C PHE A 172 0.74 11.25 -18.28
N ASP A 173 1.33 12.29 -17.67
CA ASP A 173 2.73 12.71 -17.92
C ASP A 173 3.50 12.65 -16.59
N PRO A 174 4.48 11.74 -16.44
CA PRO A 174 5.13 11.48 -15.16
C PRO A 174 6.10 12.60 -14.75
N ARG A 175 6.27 13.64 -15.59
CA ARG A 175 7.16 14.78 -15.33
C ARG A 175 6.42 16.07 -14.98
N GLY A 176 5.10 16.09 -15.04
CA GLY A 176 4.34 17.33 -14.79
C GLY A 176 4.11 17.65 -13.30
N GLY A 177 4.53 16.78 -12.39
CA GLY A 177 4.57 17.03 -10.95
C GLY A 177 3.20 17.21 -10.27
N PRO A 178 3.20 17.47 -8.94
CA PRO A 178 1.99 17.50 -8.11
C PRO A 178 1.09 18.74 -8.33
N LYS A 179 1.41 19.61 -9.31
CA LYS A 179 0.66 20.84 -9.62
C LYS A 179 -0.02 20.79 -10.98
N GLY A 180 -0.69 19.68 -11.28
CA GLY A 180 -1.74 19.66 -12.31
C GLY A 180 -1.83 18.41 -13.19
N VAL A 181 -0.89 17.47 -13.11
CA VAL A 181 -0.97 16.20 -13.88
C VAL A 181 -0.29 14.99 -13.22
N GLY A 182 0.29 15.12 -12.02
CA GLY A 182 0.99 14.03 -11.35
C GLY A 182 0.50 13.71 -9.94
N GLU A 183 0.61 12.45 -9.55
CA GLU A 183 0.29 11.99 -8.20
C GLU A 183 1.21 12.68 -7.19
N ALA A 184 0.63 13.20 -6.11
CA ALA A 184 1.42 13.81 -5.04
C ALA A 184 2.28 12.75 -4.35
N GLU A 185 1.67 11.65 -3.92
CA GLU A 185 2.34 10.60 -3.18
C GLU A 185 1.58 9.26 -3.37
N SER A 186 2.28 8.14 -3.57
CA SER A 186 1.69 6.79 -3.67
C SER A 186 2.30 5.86 -2.62
N HIS A 187 1.72 5.83 -1.41
CA HIS A 187 2.36 5.19 -0.25
C HIS A 187 2.13 3.70 -0.09
N GLN A 188 1.13 3.18 -0.80
CA GLN A 188 0.72 1.80 -0.65
C GLN A 188 0.27 1.27 -2.01
N THR A 189 0.67 0.04 -2.31
CA THR A 189 0.17 -0.75 -3.42
C THR A 189 -0.25 -2.10 -2.86
N SER A 190 -1.01 -2.91 -3.60
CA SER A 190 -1.38 -4.25 -3.16
C SER A 190 -1.55 -5.18 -4.34
N LEU A 191 -1.33 -6.46 -4.09
CA LEU A 191 -1.34 -7.52 -5.09
C LEU A 191 -2.55 -8.43 -4.89
N GLY A 192 -3.14 -8.89 -5.99
CA GLY A 192 -4.13 -9.95 -6.03
C GLY A 192 -3.60 -11.13 -6.85
N ARG A 193 -3.84 -12.36 -6.40
CA ARG A 193 -3.49 -13.58 -7.14
C ARG A 193 -4.74 -14.39 -7.48
N TYR A 194 -4.86 -14.69 -8.77
CA TYR A 194 -5.98 -15.40 -9.39
C TYR A 194 -5.42 -16.58 -10.19
N GLY A 195 -5.33 -17.75 -9.55
CA GLY A 195 -4.58 -18.88 -10.09
C GLY A 195 -3.13 -18.51 -10.36
N ASP A 196 -2.72 -18.58 -11.62
CA ASP A 196 -1.35 -18.27 -12.08
C ASP A 196 -1.18 -16.82 -12.57
N LYS A 197 -2.13 -15.93 -12.28
CA LYS A 197 -2.01 -14.51 -12.60
C LYS A 197 -1.79 -13.66 -11.37
N PHE A 198 -0.90 -12.68 -11.50
CA PHE A 198 -0.65 -11.64 -10.50
C PHE A 198 -1.20 -10.31 -11.03
N TYR A 199 -2.06 -9.69 -10.23
CA TYR A 199 -2.56 -8.35 -10.49
C TYR A 199 -2.09 -7.40 -9.40
N GLN A 200 -2.01 -6.12 -9.74
CA GLN A 200 -1.61 -5.06 -8.83
C GLN A 200 -2.57 -3.88 -8.93
N VAL A 201 -2.87 -3.27 -7.78
CA VAL A 201 -3.51 -1.97 -7.71
C VAL A 201 -2.48 -0.92 -7.29
N THR A 202 -2.43 0.18 -8.03
CA THR A 202 -1.61 1.36 -7.72
C THR A 202 -2.47 2.61 -7.71
N THR A 203 -1.98 3.69 -7.09
CA THR A 203 -2.60 5.01 -7.26
C THR A 203 -2.63 5.37 -8.74
N SER A 204 -3.68 6.10 -9.11
CA SER A 204 -3.79 6.86 -10.34
C SER A 204 -4.25 8.26 -9.92
N GLY A 205 -3.74 9.36 -10.49
CA GLY A 205 -4.07 10.72 -10.02
C GLY A 205 -5.57 11.04 -9.87
N THR A 206 -6.48 10.29 -10.51
CA THR A 206 -7.95 10.43 -10.37
C THR A 206 -8.67 9.19 -9.78
N GLY A 207 -7.92 8.22 -9.27
CA GLY A 207 -8.45 6.95 -8.78
C GLY A 207 -7.36 5.91 -8.57
N VAL A 208 -7.54 4.71 -9.13
CA VAL A 208 -6.53 3.63 -9.06
C VAL A 208 -6.34 2.94 -10.41
N ASP A 209 -5.12 2.53 -10.70
CA ASP A 209 -4.78 1.72 -11.86
C ASP A 209 -4.72 0.24 -11.47
N ILE A 210 -5.26 -0.60 -12.35
CA ILE A 210 -5.20 -2.05 -12.25
C ILE A 210 -4.24 -2.57 -13.31
N TRP A 211 -3.29 -3.38 -12.89
CA TRP A 211 -2.25 -3.95 -13.72
C TRP A 211 -2.27 -5.47 -13.65
N ASP A 212 -2.03 -6.13 -14.78
CA ASP A 212 -1.58 -7.52 -14.81
C ASP A 212 -0.05 -7.49 -14.83
N VAL A 213 0.55 -7.97 -13.74
CA VAL A 213 1.99 -7.96 -13.48
C VAL A 213 2.57 -9.38 -13.46
N THR A 214 1.84 -10.34 -14.03
CA THR A 214 2.27 -11.74 -14.09
C THR A 214 3.65 -11.88 -14.76
N ASP A 215 3.88 -11.14 -15.86
CA ASP A 215 5.20 -10.99 -16.48
C ASP A 215 5.77 -9.60 -16.20
N ALA A 216 6.78 -9.53 -15.33
CA ALA A 216 7.47 -8.30 -14.96
C ALA A 216 8.18 -7.61 -16.15
N ARG A 217 8.39 -8.30 -17.28
CA ARG A 217 8.98 -7.73 -18.51
C ARG A 217 7.96 -7.07 -19.41
N ALA A 218 6.69 -7.44 -19.26
CA ALA A 218 5.60 -6.89 -20.04
C ALA A 218 4.33 -6.66 -19.20
N PRO A 219 4.39 -5.85 -18.11
CA PRO A 219 3.18 -5.54 -17.36
C PRO A 219 2.15 -4.89 -18.27
N ARG A 220 0.89 -5.25 -18.08
CA ARG A 220 -0.23 -4.77 -18.89
C ARG A 220 -1.16 -3.93 -18.03
N HIS A 221 -1.41 -2.70 -18.46
CA HIS A 221 -2.49 -1.90 -17.90
C HIS A 221 -3.82 -2.58 -18.25
N VAL A 222 -4.58 -2.96 -17.22
CA VAL A 222 -5.92 -3.53 -17.38
C VAL A 222 -6.91 -2.38 -17.54
N ARG A 223 -6.94 -1.47 -16.56
CA ARG A 223 -7.83 -0.29 -16.57
C ARG A 223 -7.48 0.71 -15.48
N LEU A 224 -7.94 1.94 -15.70
CA LEU A 224 -8.09 2.96 -14.66
C LEU A 224 -9.52 2.89 -14.09
N VAL A 225 -9.65 2.80 -12.78
CA VAL A 225 -10.91 2.97 -12.05
C VAL A 225 -10.93 4.37 -11.44
N LYS A 226 -11.69 5.29 -12.04
CA LYS A 226 -11.86 6.66 -11.54
C LYS A 226 -12.72 6.68 -10.28
N LEU A 227 -12.38 7.53 -9.32
CA LEU A 227 -13.07 7.65 -8.04
C LEU A 227 -13.63 9.05 -7.85
N ASP A 228 -14.92 9.13 -7.52
CA ASP A 228 -15.62 10.40 -7.35
C ASP A 228 -15.07 11.21 -6.17
N GLY A 229 -14.55 12.40 -6.48
CA GLY A 229 -13.95 13.32 -5.52
C GLY A 229 -12.42 13.20 -5.40
N ILE A 230 -11.79 12.30 -6.17
CA ILE A 230 -10.33 12.20 -6.23
C ILE A 230 -9.81 12.99 -7.43
N ASN A 231 -8.87 13.91 -7.19
CA ASN A 231 -8.32 14.76 -8.24
C ASN A 231 -6.93 15.32 -7.89
N TYR A 232 -5.89 14.50 -8.06
CA TYR A 232 -4.47 14.87 -7.89
C TYR A 232 -4.15 15.56 -6.56
N GLY A 233 -4.97 15.30 -5.54
CA GLY A 233 -4.74 15.82 -4.21
C GLY A 233 -3.50 15.22 -3.57
N ASP A 234 -3.10 15.81 -2.45
CA ASP A 234 -1.99 15.32 -1.62
C ASP A 234 -2.53 14.55 -0.40
N PHE A 235 -2.85 15.25 0.69
CA PHE A 235 -3.45 14.68 1.89
C PHE A 235 -4.96 14.93 1.99
N THR A 236 -5.57 15.37 0.88
CA THR A 236 -6.99 15.71 0.72
C THR A 236 -7.36 15.49 -0.74
N ASP A 237 -8.54 14.94 -1.01
CA ASP A 237 -9.08 14.63 -2.35
C ASP A 237 -8.13 13.73 -3.18
N SER A 238 -7.46 12.80 -2.48
CA SER A 238 -6.41 11.92 -2.99
C SER A 238 -6.59 10.47 -2.54
N VAL A 239 -5.98 9.55 -3.29
CA VAL A 239 -5.78 8.16 -2.85
C VAL A 239 -4.46 8.09 -2.10
N TRP A 240 -4.51 7.62 -0.86
CA TRP A 240 -3.33 7.52 0.00
C TRP A 240 -2.97 6.07 0.36
N GLY A 241 -3.98 5.22 0.51
CA GLY A 241 -3.82 3.81 0.85
C GLY A 241 -4.74 2.92 0.03
N MET A 242 -4.34 1.67 -0.18
CA MET A 242 -5.15 0.67 -0.87
C MET A 242 -4.77 -0.74 -0.46
N TYR A 243 -5.75 -1.64 -0.52
CA TYR A 243 -5.53 -3.04 -0.15
C TYR A 243 -6.42 -3.95 -0.98
N TRP A 244 -5.81 -4.91 -1.68
CA TRP A 244 -6.49 -5.93 -2.48
C TRP A 244 -6.67 -7.18 -1.61
N GLN A 245 -7.91 -7.53 -1.31
CA GLN A 245 -8.28 -8.69 -0.51
C GLN A 245 -9.15 -9.65 -1.33
N GLY A 246 -8.51 -10.49 -2.15
CA GLY A 246 -9.24 -11.43 -3.02
C GLY A 246 -10.13 -10.68 -4.01
N SER A 247 -11.45 -10.92 -3.94
CA SER A 247 -12.45 -10.31 -4.82
C SER A 247 -12.79 -8.83 -4.54
N VAL A 248 -12.17 -8.19 -3.54
CA VAL A 248 -12.48 -6.79 -3.18
C VAL A 248 -11.21 -5.96 -3.04
N ILE A 249 -11.28 -4.70 -3.49
CA ILE A 249 -10.23 -3.70 -3.25
C ILE A 249 -10.80 -2.57 -2.40
N TYR A 250 -10.10 -2.26 -1.31
CA TYR A 250 -10.37 -1.13 -0.43
C TYR A 250 -9.43 0.02 -0.79
N VAL A 251 -9.95 1.24 -0.94
CA VAL A 251 -9.16 2.42 -1.28
C VAL A 251 -9.45 3.57 -0.31
N GLY A 252 -8.41 4.08 0.34
CA GLY A 252 -8.45 5.22 1.24
C GLY A 252 -8.38 6.51 0.44
N GLY A 253 -9.52 7.17 0.29
CA GLY A 253 -9.67 8.42 -0.46
C GLY A 253 -9.56 9.67 0.42
N THR A 254 -8.73 9.64 1.47
CA THR A 254 -8.55 10.70 2.47
C THR A 254 -9.88 11.22 3.04
N ASN A 255 -10.18 12.51 2.90
CA ASN A 255 -11.42 13.14 3.37
C ASN A 255 -12.67 12.68 2.59
N THR A 256 -12.50 12.10 1.39
CA THR A 256 -13.65 11.59 0.61
C THR A 256 -14.21 10.30 1.18
N GLY A 257 -13.41 9.56 1.97
CA GLY A 257 -13.81 8.34 2.67
C GLY A 257 -13.17 7.07 2.13
N LEU A 258 -13.76 5.93 2.50
CA LEU A 258 -13.35 4.60 2.06
C LEU A 258 -14.11 4.21 0.79
N HIS A 259 -13.41 3.96 -0.32
CA HIS A 259 -14.00 3.49 -1.57
C HIS A 259 -13.85 1.97 -1.68
N ILE A 260 -14.89 1.31 -2.18
CA ILE A 260 -14.97 -0.14 -2.31
C ILE A 260 -15.08 -0.49 -3.78
N LEU A 261 -14.18 -1.35 -4.27
CA LEU A 261 -14.21 -1.86 -5.64
C LEU A 261 -14.47 -3.36 -5.64
N ASP A 262 -15.28 -3.80 -6.60
CA ASP A 262 -15.48 -5.20 -6.95
C ASP A 262 -14.38 -5.62 -7.92
N ALA A 263 -13.61 -6.63 -7.50
CA ALA A 263 -12.53 -7.23 -8.24
C ALA A 263 -12.75 -8.74 -8.42
N ALA A 264 -13.99 -9.26 -8.30
CA ALA A 264 -14.28 -10.67 -8.51
C ALA A 264 -13.75 -11.18 -9.86
N ASP A 265 -13.85 -10.34 -10.90
CA ASP A 265 -13.08 -10.43 -12.13
C ASP A 265 -12.01 -9.32 -12.16
N PRO A 266 -10.72 -9.65 -12.06
CA PRO A 266 -9.64 -8.66 -12.04
C PRO A 266 -9.46 -7.96 -13.40
N GLU A 267 -10.02 -8.49 -14.50
CA GLU A 267 -10.00 -7.85 -15.81
C GLU A 267 -11.14 -6.81 -15.97
N ASP A 268 -12.14 -6.80 -15.07
CA ASP A 268 -13.29 -5.90 -15.09
C ASP A 268 -13.62 -5.31 -13.71
N VAL A 269 -12.59 -4.78 -13.04
CA VAL A 269 -12.73 -4.13 -11.72
C VAL A 269 -13.67 -2.93 -11.79
N LYS A 270 -14.61 -2.83 -10.84
CA LYS A 270 -15.67 -1.81 -10.82
C LYS A 270 -15.75 -1.10 -9.48
N PHE A 271 -16.02 0.20 -9.52
CA PHE A 271 -16.46 0.92 -8.33
C PHE A 271 -17.83 0.42 -7.86
N VAL A 272 -17.95 0.15 -6.57
CA VAL A 272 -19.21 -0.27 -5.93
C VAL A 272 -19.83 0.88 -5.17
N LYS A 273 -19.10 1.43 -4.18
CA LYS A 273 -19.59 2.53 -3.34
C LYS A 273 -18.49 3.19 -2.53
N LYS A 274 -18.88 4.29 -1.88
CA LYS A 274 -18.06 5.08 -0.97
C LYS A 274 -18.71 5.14 0.42
N ILE A 275 -17.94 4.86 1.45
CA ILE A 275 -18.32 5.01 2.86
C ILE A 275 -17.71 6.33 3.36
N PRO A 276 -18.54 7.30 3.79
CA PRO A 276 -18.04 8.60 4.24
C PRO A 276 -17.34 8.49 5.60
N ILE A 277 -16.35 9.36 5.86
CA ILE A 277 -15.57 9.39 7.11
C ILE A 277 -16.43 9.50 8.37
N SER A 278 -17.63 10.08 8.27
CA SER A 278 -18.57 10.18 9.38
C SER A 278 -19.07 8.83 9.89
N GLN A 279 -18.95 7.75 9.10
CA GLN A 279 -19.31 6.40 9.52
C GLN A 279 -18.20 5.66 10.27
N PHE A 280 -17.00 6.24 10.37
CA PHE A 280 -15.85 5.67 11.07
C PHE A 280 -15.07 6.75 11.84
N GLY A 281 -15.80 7.56 12.61
CA GLY A 281 -15.20 8.48 13.58
C GLY A 281 -14.62 9.78 13.01
N GLY A 282 -14.86 10.08 11.74
CA GLY A 282 -14.23 11.22 11.06
C GLY A 282 -12.75 11.00 10.74
N VAL A 283 -12.25 9.77 10.88
CA VAL A 283 -10.88 9.42 10.51
C VAL A 283 -10.71 9.63 9.00
N SER A 284 -9.77 10.47 8.58
CA SER A 284 -9.43 10.62 7.16
C SER A 284 -8.80 9.32 6.66
N ALA A 285 -9.30 8.75 5.56
CA ALA A 285 -8.90 7.43 5.11
C ALA A 285 -7.58 7.48 4.32
N GLY A 286 -6.46 7.34 5.04
CA GLY A 286 -5.12 7.26 4.48
C GLY A 286 -4.69 5.80 4.24
N PRO A 287 -3.59 5.32 4.87
CA PRO A 287 -3.19 3.91 4.77
C PRO A 287 -4.21 2.97 5.39
N LEU A 288 -4.35 1.78 4.80
CA LEU A 288 -5.33 0.79 5.24
C LEU A 288 -4.85 -0.65 5.09
N TRP A 289 -5.25 -1.53 6.00
CA TRP A 289 -4.84 -2.94 6.01
C TRP A 289 -6.02 -3.85 6.28
N ALA A 290 -6.32 -4.74 5.34
CA ALA A 290 -7.30 -5.79 5.54
C ALA A 290 -6.60 -7.04 6.09
N VAL A 291 -7.08 -7.56 7.21
CA VAL A 291 -6.63 -8.82 7.82
C VAL A 291 -7.87 -9.65 8.15
N GLY A 292 -8.18 -10.61 7.29
CA GLY A 292 -9.34 -11.49 7.41
C GLY A 292 -10.64 -10.67 7.41
N ASN A 293 -11.36 -10.69 8.53
CA ASN A 293 -12.61 -9.94 8.68
C ASN A 293 -12.44 -8.53 9.28
N THR A 294 -11.22 -8.02 9.41
CA THR A 294 -10.97 -6.67 9.96
C THR A 294 -10.25 -5.80 8.94
N LEU A 295 -10.74 -4.58 8.74
CA LEU A 295 -10.04 -3.52 8.02
C LEU A 295 -9.57 -2.46 9.02
N VAL A 296 -8.27 -2.18 9.04
CA VAL A 296 -7.68 -1.06 9.80
C VAL A 296 -7.54 0.12 8.85
N ILE A 297 -7.98 1.30 9.27
CA ILE A 297 -7.86 2.57 8.53
C ILE A 297 -7.10 3.56 9.42
N THR A 298 -6.10 4.23 8.85
CA THR A 298 -5.33 5.27 9.53
C THR A 298 -5.27 6.54 8.70
N THR A 299 -4.79 7.63 9.29
CA THR A 299 -4.81 8.93 8.64
C THR A 299 -3.58 9.23 7.77
N PRO A 300 -3.75 10.08 6.73
CA PRO A 300 -2.63 10.68 6.01
C PRO A 300 -1.88 11.69 6.88
N LYS A 301 -0.84 12.32 6.32
CA LYS A 301 -0.05 13.33 7.04
C LYS A 301 -0.90 14.47 7.59
N ASP A 302 -0.41 15.07 8.68
CA ASP A 302 -1.05 16.16 9.44
C ASP A 302 -2.44 15.87 10.03
N ASN A 303 -2.81 14.60 10.10
CA ASN A 303 -4.06 14.12 10.68
C ASN A 303 -3.78 13.09 11.79
N GLY A 304 -4.76 12.86 12.66
CA GLY A 304 -4.69 11.84 13.70
C GLY A 304 -5.97 11.01 13.67
N GLY A 305 -5.84 9.71 13.55
CA GLY A 305 -7.00 8.82 13.51
C GLY A 305 -6.62 7.37 13.26
N ILE A 306 -7.27 6.47 13.99
CA ILE A 306 -7.24 5.03 13.78
C ILE A 306 -8.68 4.58 13.84
N ALA A 307 -9.13 3.80 12.87
CA ALA A 307 -10.41 3.13 12.88
C ALA A 307 -10.26 1.66 12.50
N THR A 308 -11.09 0.81 13.08
CA THR A 308 -11.24 -0.59 12.71
C THR A 308 -12.65 -0.81 12.16
N MET A 309 -12.77 -1.62 11.12
CA MET A 309 -14.04 -1.96 10.49
C MET A 309 -14.21 -3.49 10.44
N ASP A 310 -15.43 -3.96 10.66
CA ASP A 310 -15.86 -5.30 10.33
C ASP A 310 -16.07 -5.39 8.82
N ILE A 311 -15.38 -6.32 8.20
CA ILE A 311 -15.52 -6.66 6.78
C ILE A 311 -15.98 -8.11 6.59
N SER A 312 -16.62 -8.73 7.59
CA SER A 312 -17.24 -10.05 7.47
C SER A 312 -18.25 -10.14 6.31
N ASP A 313 -18.82 -9.00 5.90
CA ASP A 313 -19.34 -8.78 4.55
C ASP A 313 -18.40 -7.78 3.83
N PRO A 314 -17.58 -8.24 2.87
CA PRO A 314 -16.51 -7.43 2.29
C PRO A 314 -17.01 -6.15 1.62
N MET A 315 -18.20 -6.24 1.03
CA MET A 315 -18.82 -5.16 0.28
C MET A 315 -19.55 -4.20 1.21
N ASN A 316 -19.76 -4.53 2.49
CA ASN A 316 -20.48 -3.70 3.44
C ASN A 316 -19.70 -3.49 4.75
N PRO A 317 -18.51 -2.84 4.71
CA PRO A 317 -17.76 -2.53 5.93
C PRO A 317 -18.58 -1.72 6.95
N VAL A 318 -18.46 -2.07 8.23
CA VAL A 318 -19.10 -1.36 9.35
C VAL A 318 -18.04 -1.04 10.40
N ALA A 319 -18.05 0.17 10.96
CA ALA A 319 -17.08 0.53 12.00
C ALA A 319 -17.26 -0.33 13.26
N LEU A 320 -16.12 -0.79 13.80
CA LEU A 320 -16.02 -1.50 15.07
C LEU A 320 -15.61 -0.54 16.18
N ASP A 321 -14.52 0.19 15.98
CA ASP A 321 -14.04 1.22 16.91
C ASP A 321 -13.23 2.30 16.18
N PHE A 322 -13.02 3.45 16.82
CA PHE A 322 -12.16 4.52 16.32
C PHE A 322 -11.64 5.44 17.44
N ILE A 323 -10.41 5.91 17.28
CA ILE A 323 -9.77 6.90 18.16
C ILE A 323 -9.08 7.99 17.35
N THR A 324 -8.97 9.19 17.95
CA THR A 324 -8.31 10.36 17.33
C THR A 324 -7.08 10.76 18.15
N PRO A 325 -5.95 10.04 18.02
CA PRO A 325 -4.70 10.41 18.69
C PRO A 325 -4.16 11.74 18.17
N SER A 326 -3.13 12.30 18.81
CA SER A 326 -2.44 13.47 18.25
C SER A 326 -1.90 13.16 16.85
N LYS A 327 -1.83 14.20 16.02
CA LYS A 327 -1.43 14.12 14.61
C LYS A 327 -0.15 13.28 14.41
N SER A 328 -0.10 12.61 13.28
CA SER A 328 1.04 11.85 12.78
C SER A 328 1.25 12.16 11.31
N TYR A 329 2.42 11.78 10.81
CA TYR A 329 2.67 11.86 9.38
C TYR A 329 2.17 10.60 8.64
N ILE A 330 2.49 9.40 9.12
CA ILE A 330 1.89 8.16 8.61
C ILE A 330 1.86 7.07 9.68
N CYS A 331 1.16 5.97 9.38
CA CYS A 331 1.12 4.78 10.21
C CYS A 331 1.60 3.54 9.44
N GLY A 332 1.96 2.48 10.16
CA GLY A 332 2.28 1.17 9.58
C GLY A 332 1.79 0.04 10.47
N LEU A 333 1.21 -1.01 9.86
CA LEU A 333 0.77 -2.20 10.57
C LEU A 333 1.88 -3.26 10.55
N TYR A 334 2.23 -3.80 11.72
CA TYR A 334 3.12 -4.94 11.85
C TYR A 334 2.66 -5.86 12.98
N GLY A 335 2.38 -7.12 12.63
CA GLY A 335 1.67 -8.03 13.51
C GLY A 335 0.26 -7.52 13.80
N LYS A 336 -0.13 -7.52 15.07
CA LYS A 336 -1.38 -6.90 15.56
C LYS A 336 -1.31 -5.41 15.87
N HIS A 337 -0.15 -4.77 15.69
CA HIS A 337 0.09 -3.43 16.17
C HIS A 337 0.14 -2.41 15.04
N ILE A 338 -0.57 -1.29 15.23
CA ILE A 338 -0.37 -0.10 14.42
C ILE A 338 0.70 0.79 15.07
N TYR A 339 1.69 1.18 14.29
CA TYR A 339 2.72 2.13 14.65
C TYR A 339 2.38 3.47 14.03
N VAL A 340 2.19 4.48 14.85
CA VAL A 340 1.85 5.85 14.47
C VAL A 340 3.06 6.72 14.74
N GLN A 341 3.64 7.34 13.72
CA GLN A 341 4.93 8.01 13.86
C GLN A 341 4.82 9.51 14.18
N SER A 342 5.95 10.10 14.60
CA SER A 342 6.09 11.50 15.08
C SER A 342 5.30 11.87 16.36
N PRO A 343 5.71 11.42 17.57
CA PRO A 343 6.70 10.37 17.85
C PRO A 343 6.08 8.98 17.63
N LEU A 344 6.93 7.94 17.62
CA LEU A 344 6.45 6.55 17.50
C LEU A 344 5.59 6.17 18.70
N ARG A 345 4.33 5.83 18.42
CA ARG A 345 3.30 5.40 19.36
C ARG A 345 2.63 4.15 18.82
N VAL A 346 2.24 3.25 19.71
CA VAL A 346 1.74 1.93 19.33
C VAL A 346 0.35 1.70 19.91
N TRP A 347 -0.55 1.11 19.12
CA TRP A 347 -1.84 0.55 19.56
C TRP A 347 -1.99 -0.88 19.04
N ASP A 348 -2.67 -1.72 19.81
CA ASP A 348 -3.13 -3.04 19.34
C ASP A 348 -4.49 -2.86 18.67
N VAL A 349 -4.60 -3.27 17.41
CA VAL A 349 -5.81 -3.05 16.59
C VAL A 349 -6.45 -4.36 16.10
N LEU A 350 -5.79 -5.51 16.33
CA LEU A 350 -6.27 -6.81 15.85
C LEU A 350 -6.57 -7.81 16.99
N THR A 351 -6.03 -7.61 18.19
CA THR A 351 -6.38 -8.46 19.35
C THR A 351 -7.82 -8.25 19.76
N ASP A 352 -8.34 -7.03 19.77
CA ASP A 352 -9.77 -6.77 19.88
C ASP A 352 -10.11 -5.55 19.01
N PRO A 353 -10.55 -5.75 17.77
CA PRO A 353 -10.86 -4.64 16.90
C PRO A 353 -12.11 -3.87 17.33
N THR A 354 -12.87 -4.33 18.33
CA THR A 354 -14.01 -3.58 18.92
C THR A 354 -13.62 -2.66 20.06
N ASP A 355 -12.37 -2.75 20.55
CA ASP A 355 -11.80 -1.91 21.59
C ASP A 355 -10.30 -1.72 21.33
N ILE A 356 -9.97 -0.67 20.56
CA ILE A 356 -8.58 -0.31 20.23
C ILE A 356 -7.97 0.62 21.29
N GLY A 357 -8.63 0.78 22.43
CA GLY A 357 -8.17 1.57 23.57
C GLY A 357 -8.47 3.06 23.43
N SER A 358 -7.53 3.92 23.83
CA SER A 358 -7.74 5.36 23.95
C SER A 358 -6.72 6.18 23.17
N ALA A 359 -7.18 7.28 22.58
CA ALA A 359 -6.40 8.21 21.76
C ALA A 359 -5.11 8.74 22.44
N ASN A 360 -5.13 8.93 23.75
CA ASN A 360 -4.02 9.54 24.51
C ASN A 360 -3.28 8.51 25.38
N SER A 361 -3.47 7.23 25.14
CA SER A 361 -2.85 6.16 25.94
C SER A 361 -2.33 5.05 25.02
N PRO A 362 -1.31 5.34 24.19
CA PRO A 362 -0.66 4.30 23.41
C PRO A 362 -0.06 3.25 24.35
N ILE A 363 -0.07 1.99 23.93
CA ILE A 363 0.45 0.87 24.72
C ILE A 363 1.99 0.87 24.79
N ALA A 364 2.64 1.53 23.83
CA ALA A 364 4.07 1.78 23.85
C ALA A 364 4.42 3.08 23.10
N THR A 365 5.59 3.64 23.40
CA THR A 365 6.11 4.84 22.74
C THR A 365 7.62 4.79 22.66
N LEU A 366 8.19 5.22 21.53
CA LEU A 366 9.61 5.53 21.38
C LEU A 366 9.71 7.04 21.07
N PRO A 367 10.17 7.87 22.02
CA PRO A 367 10.17 9.31 21.83
C PRO A 367 11.29 9.76 20.87
N ASP A 368 11.06 10.85 20.16
CA ASP A 368 12.06 11.54 19.32
C ASP A 368 13.38 11.85 20.05
N SER A 369 13.34 12.05 21.36
CA SER A 369 14.54 12.24 22.18
C SER A 369 15.48 11.04 22.13
N ALA A 370 14.97 9.82 21.92
CA ALA A 370 15.79 8.62 21.75
C ALA A 370 16.62 8.67 20.46
N PHE A 371 16.05 9.20 19.36
CA PHE A 371 16.77 9.44 18.11
C PHE A 371 17.82 10.54 18.30
N ARG A 372 17.42 11.67 18.90
CA ARG A 372 18.33 12.78 19.17
C ARG A 372 19.51 12.38 20.07
N ALA A 373 19.30 11.50 21.04
CA ALA A 373 20.36 10.97 21.90
C ALA A 373 21.44 10.17 21.13
N LYS A 374 21.09 9.61 19.96
CA LYS A 374 22.04 8.96 19.04
C LYS A 374 22.62 9.91 18.00
N GLY A 375 22.25 11.20 18.04
CA GLY A 375 22.63 12.18 17.01
C GLY A 375 21.85 12.00 15.70
N TYR A 376 20.72 11.29 15.72
CA TYR A 376 19.85 11.11 14.56
C TYR A 376 18.75 12.19 14.54
N PRO A 377 18.25 12.56 13.34
CA PRO A 377 17.09 13.45 13.22
C PRO A 377 15.85 12.82 13.87
N ALA A 378 14.98 13.66 14.41
CA ALA A 378 13.71 13.23 14.99
C ALA A 378 12.58 13.10 13.96
N GLY A 379 12.67 13.80 12.83
CA GLY A 379 11.65 13.74 11.78
C GLY A 379 11.70 12.41 11.04
N SER A 380 10.55 11.76 10.90
CA SER A 380 10.37 10.52 10.13
C SER A 380 9.15 10.57 9.23
N GLU A 381 9.14 9.72 8.21
CA GLU A 381 8.03 9.54 7.26
C GLU A 381 7.60 8.08 7.22
N TYR A 382 8.17 7.26 6.34
CA TYR A 382 7.62 5.94 6.06
C TYR A 382 8.23 4.84 6.91
N MET A 383 7.56 3.68 6.91
CA MET A 383 8.05 2.51 7.61
C MET A 383 7.78 1.24 6.81
N SER A 384 8.76 0.35 6.82
CA SER A 384 8.60 -1.05 6.44
C SER A 384 9.11 -1.95 7.56
N PHE A 385 8.79 -3.24 7.47
CA PHE A 385 9.08 -4.20 8.54
C PHE A 385 9.62 -5.50 7.97
N SER A 386 10.48 -6.16 8.75
CA SER A 386 10.95 -7.52 8.51
C SER A 386 11.62 -8.03 9.80
N ASP A 387 11.36 -9.27 10.17
CA ASP A 387 11.97 -9.98 11.31
C ASP A 387 11.94 -9.24 12.65
N GLY A 388 10.83 -8.56 12.94
CA GLY A 388 10.72 -7.75 14.16
C GLY A 388 11.65 -6.53 14.15
N THR A 389 12.11 -6.11 12.98
CA THR A 389 12.81 -4.84 12.75
C THR A 389 11.89 -3.90 11.98
N MET A 390 11.72 -2.69 12.50
CA MET A 390 11.15 -1.56 11.77
C MET A 390 12.28 -0.81 11.04
N PHE A 391 12.04 -0.47 9.79
CA PHE A 391 12.85 0.38 8.94
C PHE A 391 12.15 1.73 8.80
N LEU A 392 12.50 2.66 9.70
CA LEU A 392 11.87 3.99 9.77
C LEU A 392 12.63 4.98 8.88
N GLY A 393 12.00 5.43 7.79
CA GLY A 393 12.48 6.47 6.89
C GLY A 393 12.46 7.86 7.52
N HIS A 394 13.43 8.70 7.16
CA HIS A 394 13.63 10.01 7.76
C HIS A 394 13.48 11.15 6.77
N LEU A 395 13.01 12.28 7.31
CA LEU A 395 12.96 13.55 6.60
C LEU A 395 14.35 14.13 6.36
N ARG A 396 14.50 14.84 5.25
CA ARG A 396 15.56 15.80 4.94
C ARG A 396 15.89 16.73 6.11
N PRO A 397 17.13 17.22 6.18
CA PRO A 397 18.23 17.01 5.21
C PRO A 397 19.02 15.71 5.45
N ASP A 398 18.53 14.84 6.32
CA ASP A 398 19.23 13.64 6.76
C ASP A 398 18.54 12.39 6.20
N ALA A 399 18.67 12.22 4.88
CA ALA A 399 18.08 11.11 4.15
C ALA A 399 18.45 9.72 4.72
N GLY A 400 17.57 8.74 4.51
CA GLY A 400 17.76 7.34 4.85
C GLY A 400 16.88 6.83 5.99
N VAL A 401 17.28 5.68 6.54
CA VAL A 401 16.41 4.81 7.35
C VAL A 401 17.09 4.40 8.64
N SER A 402 16.39 4.53 9.77
CA SER A 402 16.82 3.94 11.05
C SER A 402 16.23 2.54 11.23
N LYS A 403 17.05 1.61 11.72
CA LYS A 403 16.63 0.27 12.11
C LYS A 403 16.25 0.25 13.58
N ILE A 404 15.05 -0.22 13.90
CA ILE A 404 14.51 -0.26 15.26
C ILE A 404 14.05 -1.68 15.56
N ASP A 405 14.55 -2.27 16.64
CA ASP A 405 14.03 -3.55 17.12
C ASP A 405 12.65 -3.32 17.75
N VAL A 406 11.65 -4.03 17.24
CA VAL A 406 10.24 -3.94 17.64
C VAL A 406 9.68 -5.31 18.09
N ARG A 407 10.54 -6.31 18.33
CA ARG A 407 10.11 -7.63 18.85
C ARG A 407 9.41 -7.54 20.21
N ASP A 408 9.86 -6.61 21.06
CA ASP A 408 9.20 -6.22 22.29
C ASP A 408 8.86 -4.73 22.21
N ILE A 409 7.59 -4.42 21.98
CA ILE A 409 7.13 -3.03 21.81
C ILE A 409 7.41 -2.15 23.03
N HIS A 410 7.54 -2.71 24.23
CA HIS A 410 7.85 -1.96 25.44
C HIS A 410 9.36 -1.72 25.63
N LYS A 411 10.20 -2.34 24.80
CA LYS A 411 11.66 -2.19 24.77
C LYS A 411 12.18 -1.82 23.38
N MET A 412 11.37 -1.11 22.60
CA MET A 412 11.80 -0.61 21.29
C MET A 412 13.14 0.12 21.39
N SER A 413 14.07 -0.24 20.50
CA SER A 413 15.42 0.31 20.55
C SER A 413 15.99 0.51 19.15
N ILE A 414 16.51 1.71 18.92
CA ILE A 414 17.19 2.06 17.66
C ILE A 414 18.51 1.29 17.63
N GLN A 415 18.67 0.40 16.66
CA GLN A 415 19.84 -0.45 16.51
C GLN A 415 20.95 0.26 15.73
N SER A 416 20.62 0.73 14.52
CA SER A 416 21.56 1.31 13.58
C SER A 416 20.84 2.21 12.57
N ARG A 417 21.59 2.76 11.62
CA ARG A 417 21.07 3.59 10.54
C ARG A 417 21.71 3.23 9.21
N VAL A 418 20.90 3.22 8.16
CA VAL A 418 21.31 3.23 6.76
C VAL A 418 21.15 4.65 6.26
N TRP A 419 22.25 5.30 5.87
CA TRP A 419 22.20 6.65 5.31
C TRP A 419 21.82 6.61 3.83
N GLY A 420 20.91 7.49 3.43
CA GLY A 420 20.59 7.73 2.03
C GLY A 420 21.62 8.64 1.34
N ARG A 421 21.22 9.19 0.20
CA ARG A 421 22.02 10.07 -0.68
C ARG A 421 22.09 11.49 -0.13
N LEU A 422 23.11 11.73 0.70
CA LEU A 422 23.31 13.03 1.38
C LEU A 422 23.97 14.10 0.50
N GLU A 423 24.26 13.84 -0.78
CA GLU A 423 24.60 14.88 -1.75
C GLU A 423 23.40 15.77 -2.11
N PHE A 424 22.17 15.32 -1.82
CA PHE A 424 20.96 16.09 -2.04
C PHE A 424 20.48 16.68 -0.71
N THR A 425 20.52 18.01 -0.59
CA THR A 425 20.08 18.70 0.65
C THR A 425 18.57 18.59 0.91
N ASN A 426 17.81 18.18 -0.09
CA ASN A 426 16.36 18.02 -0.05
C ASN A 426 15.91 16.60 -0.41
N GLY A 427 16.82 15.62 -0.42
CA GLY A 427 16.45 14.22 -0.57
C GLY A 427 16.13 13.59 0.79
N ASP A 428 15.29 12.58 0.76
CA ASP A 428 14.75 11.88 1.92
C ASP A 428 15.16 10.39 1.91
N ASP A 429 15.22 9.71 0.76
CA ASP A 429 15.50 8.25 0.63
C ASP A 429 14.82 7.44 1.75
N GLN A 430 13.52 7.69 1.93
CA GLN A 430 12.77 7.37 3.13
C GLN A 430 11.82 6.18 2.96
N PHE A 431 11.37 5.94 1.73
CA PHE A 431 10.62 4.75 1.40
C PHE A 431 11.57 3.59 1.35
N SER A 432 11.17 2.44 1.89
CA SER A 432 12.08 1.31 1.93
C SER A 432 11.40 -0.04 1.91
N ILE A 433 12.09 -1.03 1.35
CA ILE A 433 11.77 -2.44 1.54
C ILE A 433 13.05 -3.23 1.82
N PRO A 434 13.14 -3.96 2.95
CA PRO A 434 14.24 -4.86 3.20
C PRO A 434 14.15 -6.08 2.28
N VAL A 435 15.29 -6.46 1.70
CA VAL A 435 15.44 -7.58 0.77
C VAL A 435 16.73 -8.33 1.11
N GLY A 436 16.62 -9.35 1.96
CA GLY A 436 17.77 -10.06 2.49
C GLY A 436 18.69 -9.14 3.29
N SER A 437 19.97 -9.13 2.95
CA SER A 437 20.98 -8.24 3.55
C SER A 437 20.98 -6.80 2.99
N LEU A 438 20.12 -6.53 2.01
CA LEU A 438 20.01 -5.25 1.29
C LEU A 438 18.71 -4.50 1.65
N LEU A 439 18.73 -3.20 1.43
CA LEU A 439 17.60 -2.30 1.62
C LEU A 439 17.44 -1.48 0.34
N VAL A 440 16.30 -1.62 -0.33
CA VAL A 440 15.93 -0.70 -1.42
C VAL A 440 15.36 0.54 -0.78
N LEU A 441 15.87 1.70 -1.18
CA LEU A 441 15.44 3.03 -0.76
C LEU A 441 14.84 3.76 -1.97
N ALA A 442 13.79 4.53 -1.76
CA ALA A 442 13.16 5.36 -2.78
C ALA A 442 12.82 6.75 -2.23
N ASP A 443 12.61 7.68 -3.15
CA ASP A 443 12.49 9.11 -2.88
C ASP A 443 11.55 9.78 -3.90
N ASP A 444 10.64 10.60 -3.37
CA ASP A 444 9.60 11.33 -4.07
C ASP A 444 9.84 12.85 -4.12
N GLU A 445 10.95 13.34 -3.57
CA GLU A 445 11.19 14.78 -3.44
C GLU A 445 11.68 15.40 -4.74
N LEU A 446 11.16 16.58 -5.07
CA LEU A 446 11.58 17.32 -6.26
C LEU A 446 12.94 18.02 -6.04
N PRO A 447 13.87 17.99 -7.02
CA PRO A 447 13.82 17.21 -8.25
C PRO A 447 14.03 15.72 -7.97
N TYR A 448 13.19 14.88 -8.56
CA TYR A 448 13.07 13.47 -8.23
C TYR A 448 14.40 12.70 -8.25
N ARG A 449 14.65 11.93 -7.19
CA ARG A 449 15.91 11.19 -6.99
C ARG A 449 15.85 9.75 -7.46
N GLY A 450 14.66 9.14 -7.54
CA GLY A 450 14.50 7.73 -7.89
C GLY A 450 14.92 6.80 -6.75
N MET A 451 15.40 5.60 -7.08
CA MET A 451 15.75 4.56 -6.09
C MET A 451 17.26 4.35 -5.96
N VAL A 452 17.66 3.75 -4.84
CA VAL A 452 19.02 3.24 -4.62
C VAL A 452 18.99 2.01 -3.71
N ILE A 453 19.96 1.11 -3.85
CA ILE A 453 20.11 -0.08 -3.00
C ILE A 453 21.30 0.14 -2.05
N ALA A 454 21.09 -0.10 -0.76
CA ALA A 454 22.11 0.00 0.27
C ALA A 454 22.24 -1.30 1.07
N ALA A 455 23.40 -1.51 1.71
CA ALA A 455 23.61 -2.62 2.62
C ALA A 455 23.05 -2.29 4.01
N HIS A 456 22.30 -3.20 4.64
CA HIS A 456 21.78 -3.00 6.01
C HIS A 456 22.16 -4.09 7.00
N SER A 457 22.69 -5.22 6.52
CA SER A 457 23.12 -6.35 7.34
C SER A 457 24.42 -6.95 6.82
N THR A 458 25.32 -7.33 7.72
CA THR A 458 26.53 -8.10 7.35
C THR A 458 26.24 -9.58 7.17
N GLU A 459 25.09 -10.05 7.64
CA GLU A 459 24.67 -11.44 7.54
C GLU A 459 23.55 -11.59 6.51
N PRO A 460 23.48 -12.72 5.79
CA PRO A 460 22.29 -13.14 5.07
C PRO A 460 21.09 -13.19 6.01
N ASP A 461 19.92 -12.95 5.43
CA ASP A 461 18.66 -13.23 6.10
C ASP A 461 18.38 -14.74 6.07
N THR A 462 18.29 -15.35 7.24
CA THR A 462 17.97 -16.77 7.38
C THR A 462 16.75 -16.99 8.26
N THR A 463 15.97 -15.95 8.56
CA THR A 463 14.82 -16.04 9.46
C THR A 463 13.57 -16.36 8.62
N PRO A 464 12.91 -17.50 8.83
CA PRO A 464 11.66 -17.75 8.14
C PRO A 464 10.52 -16.82 8.59
N PRO A 465 9.55 -16.52 7.71
CA PRO A 465 8.33 -15.85 8.12
C PRO A 465 7.59 -16.69 9.18
N ALA A 466 7.03 -16.01 10.18
CA ALA A 466 6.18 -16.62 11.20
C ALA A 466 4.83 -15.89 11.28
N VAL A 467 3.75 -16.62 11.58
CA VAL A 467 2.42 -16.03 11.79
C VAL A 467 2.38 -15.35 13.15
N ASP A 468 2.31 -14.02 13.16
CA ASP A 468 2.06 -13.23 14.37
C ASP A 468 0.57 -13.23 14.70
N THR A 469 -0.25 -12.92 13.70
CA THR A 469 -1.70 -12.77 13.85
C THR A 469 -2.44 -13.54 12.75
N VAL A 470 -3.47 -14.29 13.14
CA VAL A 470 -4.42 -14.94 12.24
C VAL A 470 -5.84 -14.49 12.55
N LEU A 471 -6.59 -14.08 11.53
CA LEU A 471 -8.01 -13.76 11.61
C LEU A 471 -8.78 -14.59 10.58
N PRO A 472 -9.86 -15.32 10.92
CA PRO A 472 -10.43 -15.45 12.26
C PRO A 472 -9.45 -16.05 13.28
N LYS A 473 -9.57 -15.62 14.55
CA LYS A 473 -8.71 -16.12 15.63
C LYS A 473 -8.89 -17.64 15.78
N ASN A 474 -7.85 -18.33 16.21
CA ASN A 474 -7.91 -19.77 16.44
C ASN A 474 -9.03 -20.12 17.44
N GLY A 475 -9.90 -21.05 17.04
CA GLY A 475 -11.06 -21.49 17.82
C GLY A 475 -12.27 -20.54 17.78
N ALA A 476 -12.24 -19.47 16.97
CA ALA A 476 -13.39 -18.57 16.85
C ALA A 476 -14.61 -19.29 16.25
N THR A 477 -15.81 -18.96 16.71
CA THR A 477 -17.07 -19.61 16.31
C THR A 477 -18.13 -18.58 15.91
N GLY A 478 -19.16 -19.01 15.18
CA GLY A 478 -20.24 -18.12 14.73
C GLY A 478 -19.81 -17.15 13.64
N LEU A 479 -18.74 -17.47 12.90
CA LEU A 479 -18.21 -16.61 11.84
C LEU A 479 -19.16 -16.55 10.64
N SER A 480 -19.18 -15.40 9.97
CA SER A 480 -19.85 -15.26 8.67
C SER A 480 -19.40 -16.36 7.69
N ARG A 481 -20.31 -16.86 6.88
CA ARG A 481 -19.98 -17.78 5.78
C ARG A 481 -19.16 -17.11 4.68
N LYS A 482 -19.15 -15.78 4.63
CA LYS A 482 -18.29 -14.95 3.76
C LYS A 482 -16.95 -14.57 4.41
N SER A 483 -16.61 -15.22 5.53
CA SER A 483 -15.37 -14.89 6.25
C SER A 483 -14.16 -15.14 5.38
N ARG A 484 -13.24 -14.18 5.41
CA ARG A 484 -11.94 -14.28 4.76
C ARG A 484 -10.89 -14.55 5.82
N ILE A 485 -9.82 -15.21 5.41
CA ILE A 485 -8.74 -15.57 6.31
C ILE A 485 -7.58 -14.61 6.04
N GLY A 486 -7.12 -13.89 7.05
CA GLY A 486 -5.95 -13.02 6.98
C GLY A 486 -4.87 -13.44 7.95
N LEU A 487 -3.62 -13.24 7.52
CA LEU A 487 -2.41 -13.50 8.27
C LEU A 487 -1.58 -12.22 8.26
N SER A 488 -1.12 -11.78 9.43
CA SER A 488 0.03 -10.88 9.52
C SER A 488 1.25 -11.71 9.90
N LEU A 489 2.28 -11.64 9.07
CA LEU A 489 3.52 -12.37 9.24
C LEU A 489 4.62 -11.45 9.76
N THR A 490 5.67 -12.05 10.31
CA THR A 490 6.85 -11.32 10.80
C THR A 490 7.76 -10.81 9.69
N ASP A 491 7.52 -11.20 8.44
CA ASP A 491 8.36 -10.84 7.31
C ASP A 491 7.55 -10.65 6.02
N ASN A 492 8.14 -9.99 5.03
CA ASN A 492 7.56 -9.77 3.71
C ASN A 492 7.56 -11.08 2.91
N VAL A 493 6.47 -11.36 2.21
CA VAL A 493 6.27 -12.63 1.51
C VAL A 493 6.32 -12.46 0.00
N GLU A 494 6.87 -13.45 -0.69
CA GLU A 494 6.85 -13.53 -2.15
C GLU A 494 5.51 -14.09 -2.66
N ILE A 495 4.75 -13.29 -3.42
CA ILE A 495 3.42 -13.64 -3.96
C ILE A 495 3.43 -14.93 -4.78
N ALA A 496 4.53 -15.21 -5.49
CA ALA A 496 4.66 -16.43 -6.28
C ALA A 496 4.64 -17.70 -5.42
N THR A 497 4.99 -17.59 -4.13
CA THR A 497 4.93 -18.69 -3.16
C THR A 497 3.61 -18.74 -2.37
N VAL A 498 2.72 -17.76 -2.53
CA VAL A 498 1.39 -17.76 -1.92
C VAL A 498 0.40 -18.42 -2.87
N HIS A 499 0.07 -19.67 -2.63
CA HIS A 499 -0.76 -20.47 -3.51
C HIS A 499 -1.46 -21.58 -2.72
N HIS A 500 -2.31 -22.40 -3.35
CA HIS A 500 -3.14 -23.36 -2.64
C HIS A 500 -2.34 -24.46 -1.93
N GLY A 501 -1.12 -24.76 -2.39
CA GLY A 501 -0.23 -25.72 -1.71
C GLY A 501 0.50 -25.15 -0.50
N SER A 502 0.61 -23.83 -0.37
CA SER A 502 1.34 -23.16 0.71
C SER A 502 0.44 -22.50 1.75
N PHE A 503 -0.80 -22.19 1.37
CA PHE A 503 -1.86 -21.70 2.26
C PHE A 503 -3.16 -22.48 1.97
N ILE A 504 -3.44 -23.44 2.84
CA ILE A 504 -4.56 -24.36 2.72
C ILE A 504 -5.69 -23.94 3.67
N VAL A 505 -6.91 -23.86 3.15
CA VAL A 505 -8.14 -23.74 3.94
C VAL A 505 -9.07 -24.89 3.56
N ARG A 506 -9.57 -25.64 4.54
CA ARG A 506 -10.48 -26.78 4.30
C ARG A 506 -11.35 -27.08 5.51
N PRO A 507 -12.54 -27.67 5.35
CA PRO A 507 -13.25 -28.30 6.46
C PRO A 507 -12.34 -29.33 7.12
N VAL A 508 -12.41 -29.49 8.44
CA VAL A 508 -11.62 -30.51 9.14
C VAL A 508 -11.95 -31.90 8.56
N GLY A 509 -10.93 -32.59 8.03
CA GLY A 509 -11.09 -33.89 7.34
C GLY A 509 -11.73 -33.82 5.95
N GLY A 510 -11.96 -32.61 5.42
CA GLY A 510 -12.56 -32.36 4.12
C GLY A 510 -11.57 -32.00 3.01
N GLN A 511 -12.11 -31.66 1.85
CA GLN A 511 -11.34 -31.19 0.70
C GLN A 511 -11.01 -29.70 0.81
N GLN A 512 -9.92 -29.30 0.15
CA GLN A 512 -9.51 -27.90 0.11
C GLN A 512 -10.52 -27.00 -0.59
N VAL A 513 -10.68 -25.79 -0.06
CA VAL A 513 -11.51 -24.72 -0.61
C VAL A 513 -10.71 -23.95 -1.66
N LYS A 514 -11.34 -23.68 -2.81
CA LYS A 514 -10.81 -22.77 -3.84
C LYS A 514 -11.02 -21.32 -3.43
N GLY A 515 -10.16 -20.44 -3.92
CA GLY A 515 -10.18 -19.04 -3.54
C GLY A 515 -9.04 -18.25 -4.15
N LYS A 516 -9.02 -16.97 -3.83
CA LYS A 516 -8.07 -15.99 -4.35
C LYS A 516 -7.21 -15.48 -3.20
N PHE A 517 -6.04 -14.95 -3.53
CA PHE A 517 -5.16 -14.35 -2.53
C PHE A 517 -5.05 -12.83 -2.70
N GLY A 518 -4.89 -12.15 -1.58
CA GLY A 518 -4.51 -10.74 -1.50
C GLY A 518 -3.22 -10.59 -0.70
N LEU A 519 -2.35 -9.68 -1.10
CA LEU A 519 -1.06 -9.46 -0.44
C LEU A 519 -0.69 -7.99 -0.40
N TYR A 520 -0.15 -7.56 0.73
CA TYR A 520 0.72 -6.41 0.82
C TYR A 520 1.79 -6.71 1.85
N MET A 521 3.06 -6.71 1.43
CA MET A 521 4.20 -6.96 2.30
C MET A 521 4.04 -8.27 3.09
N GLY A 522 4.04 -8.22 4.43
CA GLY A 522 3.86 -9.40 5.29
C GLY A 522 2.40 -9.76 5.60
N ILE A 523 1.40 -9.10 4.98
CA ILE A 523 -0.01 -9.38 5.25
C ILE A 523 -0.62 -10.10 4.06
N VAL A 524 -1.11 -11.32 4.30
CA VAL A 524 -1.67 -12.23 3.29
C VAL A 524 -3.13 -12.50 3.62
N ASN A 525 -4.00 -12.49 2.62
CA ASN A 525 -5.39 -12.87 2.77
C ASN A 525 -5.79 -13.97 1.79
N PHE A 526 -6.68 -14.86 2.22
CA PHE A 526 -7.37 -15.85 1.41
C PHE A 526 -8.86 -15.55 1.39
N ASP A 527 -9.41 -15.44 0.19
CA ASP A 527 -10.82 -15.18 -0.09
C ASP A 527 -11.44 -16.41 -0.78
N PRO A 528 -12.29 -17.19 -0.09
CA PRO A 528 -12.99 -18.32 -0.69
C PRO A 528 -13.81 -17.91 -1.92
N ASP A 529 -13.79 -18.72 -2.98
CA ASP A 529 -14.58 -18.45 -4.19
C ASP A 529 -16.10 -18.58 -3.94
N GLU A 530 -16.46 -19.40 -2.97
CA GLU A 530 -17.84 -19.71 -2.59
C GLU A 530 -18.02 -19.51 -1.09
N ASP A 531 -19.24 -19.16 -0.68
CA ASP A 531 -19.61 -19.08 0.73
C ASP A 531 -19.27 -20.39 1.46
N LEU A 532 -18.56 -20.27 2.59
CA LEU A 532 -18.22 -21.40 3.44
C LEU A 532 -19.50 -22.12 3.91
N MET A 533 -19.44 -23.44 4.03
CA MET A 533 -20.55 -24.26 4.54
C MET A 533 -20.99 -23.82 5.95
N PRO A 534 -22.29 -23.85 6.27
CA PRO A 534 -22.80 -23.45 7.58
C PRO A 534 -22.37 -24.42 8.69
N ASN A 535 -22.24 -23.92 9.92
CA ASN A 535 -21.91 -24.69 11.13
C ASN A 535 -20.73 -25.67 10.94
N THR A 536 -19.72 -25.26 10.17
CA THR A 536 -18.61 -26.12 9.77
C THR A 536 -17.31 -25.59 10.35
N THR A 537 -16.52 -26.46 10.96
CA THR A 537 -15.17 -26.14 11.41
C THR A 537 -14.19 -26.30 10.25
N TYR A 538 -13.49 -25.21 9.92
CA TYR A 538 -12.40 -25.18 8.97
C TYR A 538 -11.06 -25.17 9.69
N GLU A 539 -10.05 -25.78 9.08
CA GLU A 539 -8.65 -25.61 9.44
C GLU A 539 -7.93 -24.77 8.38
N ILE A 540 -6.99 -23.96 8.87
CA ILE A 540 -6.01 -23.19 8.11
C ILE A 540 -4.67 -23.87 8.34
N VAL A 541 -3.98 -24.25 7.26
CA VAL A 541 -2.69 -24.93 7.33
C VAL A 541 -1.68 -24.21 6.45
N LEU A 542 -0.55 -23.81 7.03
CA LEU A 542 0.64 -23.42 6.28
C LEU A 542 1.67 -24.53 6.42
N PRO A 543 1.92 -25.32 5.37
CA PRO A 543 2.91 -26.38 5.42
C PRO A 543 4.31 -25.83 5.68
N LYS A 544 5.14 -26.65 6.33
CA LYS A 544 6.58 -26.38 6.42
C LYS A 544 7.15 -26.17 5.02
N ASP A 545 7.96 -25.13 4.86
CA ASP A 545 8.61 -24.72 3.61
C ASP A 545 7.64 -24.36 2.46
N GLY A 546 6.36 -24.16 2.77
CA GLY A 546 5.34 -23.74 1.80
C GLY A 546 5.50 -22.29 1.39
N MET A 547 4.92 -21.38 2.17
CA MET A 547 5.02 -19.93 1.93
C MET A 547 6.43 -19.45 2.30
N LYS A 548 7.00 -18.54 1.51
CA LYS A 548 8.39 -18.08 1.70
C LYS A 548 8.50 -16.56 1.69
N ASP A 549 9.51 -16.05 2.38
CA ASP A 549 9.89 -14.65 2.30
C ASP A 549 10.49 -14.29 0.92
N LEU A 550 10.95 -13.04 0.78
CA LEU A 550 11.51 -12.51 -0.47
C LEU A 550 12.83 -13.16 -0.88
N VAL A 551 13.57 -13.80 0.04
CA VAL A 551 14.86 -14.45 -0.22
C VAL A 551 14.80 -15.97 -0.19
N GLY A 552 13.62 -16.54 0.02
CA GLY A 552 13.33 -17.96 -0.08
C GLY A 552 13.39 -18.74 1.25
N ASN A 553 13.42 -18.09 2.43
CA ASN A 553 13.23 -18.83 3.67
C ASN A 553 11.75 -19.19 3.81
N GLY A 554 11.45 -20.49 3.87
CA GLY A 554 10.08 -20.98 3.99
C GLY A 554 9.65 -21.22 5.43
N ILE A 555 8.34 -21.12 5.70
CA ILE A 555 7.71 -21.40 7.00
C ILE A 555 8.44 -22.55 7.75
N ALA A 556 9.00 -22.26 8.92
CA ALA A 556 9.95 -23.15 9.60
C ALA A 556 9.33 -24.49 10.04
N ALA A 557 8.07 -24.46 10.47
CA ALA A 557 7.28 -25.59 10.92
C ALA A 557 5.81 -25.38 10.54
N GLU A 558 5.08 -26.48 10.34
CA GLU A 558 3.66 -26.41 9.97
C GLU A 558 2.87 -25.55 10.99
N PHE A 559 2.18 -24.54 10.47
CA PHE A 559 1.24 -23.73 11.24
C PHE A 559 -0.18 -24.24 11.05
N LYS A 560 -0.95 -24.32 12.13
CA LYS A 560 -2.37 -24.72 12.12
C LYS A 560 -3.22 -23.78 12.97
N SER A 561 -4.38 -23.40 12.43
CA SER A 561 -5.42 -22.66 13.13
C SER A 561 -6.81 -23.20 12.71
N THR A 562 -7.83 -22.99 13.52
CA THR A 562 -9.20 -23.42 13.22
C THR A 562 -10.22 -22.33 13.47
N PHE A 563 -11.36 -22.37 12.78
CA PHE A 563 -12.52 -21.53 13.07
C PHE A 563 -13.81 -22.24 12.63
N THR A 564 -14.96 -21.81 13.16
CA THR A 564 -16.27 -22.42 12.88
C THR A 564 -17.26 -21.38 12.37
N THR A 565 -17.85 -21.62 11.20
CA THR A 565 -18.91 -20.77 10.64
C THR A 565 -20.20 -20.87 11.45
N GLY A 566 -20.99 -19.80 11.41
CA GLY A 566 -22.37 -19.80 11.90
C GLY A 566 -23.36 -20.49 10.96
N PRO A 567 -24.66 -20.44 11.27
CA PRO A 567 -25.72 -21.07 10.49
C PRO A 567 -25.93 -20.49 9.09
#